data_AF-A0A2W4JVL0-F1
#
_entry.id   AF-A0A2W4JVL0-F1
#
_cell.length_a   1.000
_cell.length_b   1.000
_cell.length_c   1.000
_cell.angle_alpha   90.00
_cell.angle_beta   90.00
_cell.angle_gamma   90.00
#
_symmetry.space_group_name_H-M   'P 1'
#
loop_
_entity.id
_entity.type
_entity.pdbx_description
1 polymer ?
#
loop_
_entity_poly.entity_id
_entity_poly.type
_entity_poly.pdbx_seq_one_letter_code
_entity_poly.pdbx_strand_id
1 'polypeptide(L)' 'MSELKVISEHACFGGVQGFYAHHSEVCDTEMRFSVFRPPRSRER' A
#
# COMPACT_ATOMS: atom_id res chain seq x y z
N MET A 1 -4.49 -16.02 4.12
CA MET A 1 -4.42 -14.55 4.28
C MET A 1 -3.28 -14.07 3.40
N SER A 2 -3.59 -13.37 2.30
CA SER A 2 -2.55 -12.85 1.41
C SER A 2 -1.67 -11.86 2.17
N GLU A 3 -0.37 -12.17 2.26
CA GLU A 3 0.62 -11.33 2.90
C GLU A 3 0.83 -10.05 2.07
N LEU A 4 0.78 -8.90 2.74
CA LEU A 4 1.00 -7.58 2.14
C LEU A 4 2.49 -7.25 2.18
N LYS A 5 3.13 -7.21 1.01
CA LYS A 5 4.54 -6.81 0.87
C LYS A 5 4.63 -5.31 0.67
N VAL A 6 5.32 -4.62 1.56
CA VAL A 6 5.69 -3.20 1.37
C VAL A 6 6.86 -3.13 0.39
N ILE A 7 6.70 -2.37 -0.70
CA ILE A 7 7.76 -2.15 -1.70
C ILE A 7 8.54 -0.89 -1.34
N SER A 8 7.84 0.23 -1.14
CA SER A 8 8.43 1.50 -0.74
C SER A 8 7.39 2.43 -0.11
N GLU A 9 7.86 3.38 0.69
CA GLU A 9 7.06 4.46 1.25
C GLU A 9 7.82 5.78 1.19
N HIS A 10 7.11 6.86 0.87
CA HIS A 10 7.67 8.20 0.73
C HIS A 10 6.82 9.21 1.49
N ALA A 11 7.47 10.13 2.23
CA ALA A 11 6.79 11.30 2.77
C ALA A 11 6.34 12.21 1.61
N CYS A 12 5.07 12.62 1.60
CA CYS A 12 4.47 13.37 0.50
C CYS A 12 3.38 14.31 1.01
N PHE A 13 3.56 15.63 0.87
CA PHE A 13 2.61 16.67 1.32
C PHE A 13 2.07 16.48 2.76
N GLY A 14 2.94 16.10 3.69
CA GLY A 14 2.58 15.81 5.09
C GLY A 14 1.91 14.45 5.32
N GLY A 15 1.61 13.68 4.27
CA GLY A 15 1.17 12.29 4.32
C GLY A 15 2.26 11.30 3.90
N VAL A 16 1.85 10.06 3.63
CA VAL A 16 2.73 8.98 3.15
C VAL A 16 2.16 8.37 1.87
N GLN A 17 2.94 8.38 0.80
CA GLN A 17 2.66 7.59 -0.39
C GLN A 17 3.33 6.23 -0.25
N GLY A 18 2.55 5.15 -0.19
CA GLY A 18 3.05 3.78 -0.14
C GLY A 18 2.81 3.01 -1.43
N PHE A 19 3.69 2.05 -1.71
CA PHE A 19 3.59 1.07 -2.79
C PHE A 19 3.67 -0.34 -2.19
N TYR A 20 2.76 -1.21 -2.60
CA TYR A 20 2.59 -2.53 -2.01
C TYR A 20 2.38 -3.59 -3.09
N ALA A 21 2.64 -4.85 -2.74
CA ALA A 21 2.29 -6.02 -3.52
C ALA A 21 1.51 -7.04 -2.68
N HIS A 22 0.61 -7.77 -3.32
CA HIS A 22 0.02 -8.99 -2.76
C HIS A 22 -0.32 -9.96 -3.90
N HIS A 23 -0.44 -11.24 -3.58
CA HIS A 23 -1.03 -12.20 -4.51
C HIS A 23 -2.56 -12.04 -4.51
N SER A 24 -3.13 -11.81 -5.69
CA SER A 24 -4.58 -11.71 -5.89
C SER A 24 -5.14 -13.08 -6.26
N GLU A 25 -5.97 -13.66 -5.40
CA GLU A 25 -6.63 -14.95 -5.67
C GLU A 25 -7.58 -14.87 -6.88
N VAL A 26 -8.17 -13.71 -7.13
CA VAL A 26 -9.12 -13.50 -8.25
C VAL A 26 -8.38 -13.41 -9.59
N CYS A 27 -7.19 -12.81 -9.60
CA CYS A 27 -6.39 -12.61 -10.81
C CYS A 27 -5.29 -13.67 -10.98
N ASP A 28 -5.11 -14.55 -9.98
CA ASP A 28 -4.08 -15.60 -9.89
C ASP A 28 -2.66 -15.08 -10.19
N THR A 29 -2.31 -13.91 -9.65
CA THR A 29 -1.01 -13.26 -9.91
C THR A 29 -0.59 -12.26 -8.83
N GLU A 30 0.70 -11.89 -8.81
CA GLU A 30 1.21 -10.79 -7.97
C GLU A 30 0.73 -9.44 -8.52
N MET A 31 -0.06 -8.73 -7.71
CA MET A 31 -0.58 -7.42 -8.05
C MET A 31 0.12 -6.33 -7.24
N ARG A 32 0.39 -5.20 -7.89
CA ARG A 32 1.00 -4.02 -7.26
C ARG A 32 0.01 -2.87 -7.25
N PHE A 33 -0.04 -2.16 -6.13
CA PHE A 33 -0.92 -1.01 -5.95
C PHE A 33 -0.28 0.05 -5.05
N SER A 34 -0.81 1.26 -5.12
CA SER A 34 -0.31 2.41 -4.37
C SER A 34 -1.42 3.06 -3.54
N VAL A 35 -1.10 3.49 -2.32
CA VAL A 35 -2.05 4.16 -1.42
C VAL A 35 -1.41 5.42 -0.84
N PHE A 36 -2.08 6.56 -1.01
CA PHE A 36 -1.74 7.79 -0.30
C PHE A 36 -2.48 7.86 1.04
N ARG A 37 -1.73 7.94 2.13
CA ARG A 37 -2.25 8.10 3.50
C ARG A 37 -2.06 9.58 3.91
N PRO A 38 -3.14 10.39 3.97
CA PRO A 38 -3.01 11.80 4.34
C PRO A 38 -2.58 11.97 5.81
N PRO A 39 -2.07 13.16 6.21
CA PRO A 39 -1.57 13.43 7.56
C PRO A 39 -2.55 13.08 8.69
N ARG A 40 -3.86 13.19 8.44
CA ARG A 40 -4.93 12.88 9.42
C ARG A 40 -5.34 11.40 9.43
N SER A 41 -4.71 10.56 8.60
CA SER A 41 -5.05 9.13 8.45
C SER A 41 -4.47 8.23 9.54
N ARG A 42 -3.88 8.79 10.61
CA ARG A 42 -3.28 8.02 11.71
C ARG A 42 -4.27 7.44 12.73
N GLU A 43 -5.58 7.54 12.48
CA GLU A 43 -6.60 6.91 13.33
C GLU A 43 -7.14 5.62 12.70
N ARG A 44 -6.64 4.48 13.19
CA ARG A 44 -7.42 3.44 13.90
C ARG A 44 -6.56 2.20 14.15
#